data_AF-A0A814PKD4-F1
#
_entry.id   AF-A0A814PKD4-F1
#
_cell.length_a   1.000
_cell.length_b   1.000
_cell.length_c   1.000
_cell.angle_alpha   90.00
_cell.angle_beta   90.00
_cell.angle_gamma   90.00
#
_symmetry.space_group_name_H-M   'P 1'
#
loop_
_entity.id
_entity.type
_entity.pdbx_description
1 polymer ?
#
loop_
_entity_poly.entity_id
_entity_poly.type
_entity_poly.pdbx_seq_one_letter_code
_entity_poly.pdbx_strand_id
1 'polypeptide(L)'
;MLFSFSFIILCQTFLHVYGWGGIGHSIVVQLAQSQLTGSAPEWIRSLTPWHWNGNLSAMASWADSILYADTNPTGFGNWQWTRPFHYINVPDWNCSYDVNRDCINDVCIDGAIRNYTKRLQSSLDHIQHEEALYFLIHYVGDIHQPMHTGFKSDYGGNSVRVRFMNRTALTNLHSLWDSGMIDYRIQQDFNRNSSRYYEFIHGLMVRQFIPPNDDDIQQWISESLNFICQEAYFDDANRTMNASMTFNLTENYFRRVYPIFEQRLAAGGRRLGALLNRLALAPGSTQAPASGSTQTPASGSSQAPTPPPSATDKLCLNIYILTAVFCFEFILSITLRII
;
A
#
# COMPACT_ATOMS: atom_id res chain seq x y z
N MET A 1 -45.16 33.29 4.21
CA MET A 1 -43.81 33.12 3.66
C MET A 1 -43.02 32.22 4.61
N LEU A 2 -42.92 30.93 4.30
CA LEU A 2 -42.10 29.98 5.06
C LEU A 2 -40.81 29.74 4.27
N PHE A 3 -39.69 30.22 4.80
CA PHE A 3 -38.37 29.98 4.22
C PHE A 3 -37.95 28.55 4.56
N SER A 4 -37.93 27.68 3.54
CA SER A 4 -37.33 26.36 3.64
C SER A 4 -35.82 26.51 3.48
N PHE A 5 -35.08 26.35 4.57
CA PHE A 5 -33.62 26.24 4.54
C PHE A 5 -33.24 24.84 4.08
N SER A 6 -32.88 24.69 2.80
CA SER A 6 -32.23 23.49 2.30
C SER A 6 -30.78 23.47 2.77
N PHE A 7 -30.46 22.62 3.73
CA PHE A 7 -29.09 22.29 4.10
C PHE A 7 -28.47 21.44 2.99
N ILE A 8 -27.64 22.06 2.14
CA ILE A 8 -26.76 21.33 1.23
C ILE A 8 -25.62 20.76 2.07
N ILE A 9 -25.73 19.48 2.44
CA ILE A 9 -24.60 18.73 3.00
C ILE A 9 -23.62 18.51 1.85
N LEU A 10 -22.59 19.35 1.77
CA LEU A 10 -21.40 19.06 0.97
C LEU A 10 -20.70 17.86 1.61
N CYS A 11 -20.99 16.67 1.10
CA CYS A 11 -20.18 15.49 1.37
C CYS A 11 -18.82 15.70 0.67
N GLN A 12 -17.87 16.30 1.39
CA GLN A 12 -16.48 16.27 0.98
C GLN A 12 -16.01 14.83 1.10
N THR A 13 -15.99 14.12 -0.02
CA THR A 13 -15.26 12.87 -0.14
C THR A 13 -13.79 13.23 -0.03
N PHE A 14 -13.21 13.01 1.16
CA PHE A 14 -11.76 13.00 1.31
C PHE A 14 -11.25 11.82 0.47
N LEU A 15 -10.82 12.12 -0.74
CA LEU A 15 -9.97 11.24 -1.53
C LEU A 15 -8.64 11.19 -0.78
N HIS A 16 -8.54 10.22 0.12
CA HIS A 16 -7.29 9.90 0.75
C HIS A 16 -6.38 9.31 -0.33
N VAL A 17 -5.25 9.96 -0.55
CA VAL A 17 -4.24 9.53 -1.51
C VAL A 17 -3.37 8.53 -0.75
N TYR A 18 -3.61 7.26 -1.02
CA TYR A 18 -2.95 6.07 -0.49
C TYR A 18 -2.10 5.47 -1.60
N GLY A 19 -0.99 4.81 -1.26
CA GLY A 19 0.08 4.39 -2.17
C GLY A 19 -0.37 3.64 -3.42
N TRP A 20 -0.31 2.31 -3.54
CA TRP A 20 -1.44 1.75 -4.29
C TRP A 20 -2.72 2.20 -3.56
N GLY A 21 -3.79 2.54 -4.26
CA GLY A 21 -5.08 2.70 -3.59
C GLY A 21 -5.43 1.43 -2.80
N GLY A 22 -6.37 1.51 -1.85
CA GLY A 22 -6.74 0.35 -1.03
C GLY A 22 -7.07 -0.91 -1.83
N ILE A 23 -7.63 -0.76 -3.04
CA ILE A 23 -7.85 -1.86 -3.98
C ILE A 23 -6.54 -2.47 -4.49
N GLY A 24 -5.57 -1.66 -4.90
CA GLY A 24 -4.29 -2.15 -5.43
C GLY A 24 -3.47 -2.90 -4.37
N HIS A 25 -3.35 -2.35 -3.15
CA HIS A 25 -2.71 -3.07 -2.04
C HIS A 25 -3.44 -4.38 -1.71
N SER A 26 -4.76 -4.34 -1.63
CA SER A 26 -5.57 -5.54 -1.38
C SER A 26 -5.34 -6.61 -2.46
N ILE A 27 -5.26 -6.23 -3.74
CA ILE A 27 -4.94 -7.17 -4.83
C ILE A 27 -3.55 -7.76 -4.64
N VAL A 28 -2.51 -6.93 -4.45
CA VAL A 28 -1.13 -7.41 -4.25
C VAL A 28 -1.05 -8.43 -3.10
N VAL A 29 -1.68 -8.13 -1.97
CA VAL A 29 -1.65 -9.01 -0.80
C VAL A 29 -2.48 -10.28 -0.99
N GLN A 30 -3.65 -10.20 -1.65
CA GLN A 30 -4.44 -11.40 -1.99
C GLN A 30 -3.68 -12.33 -2.94
N LEU A 31 -2.99 -11.77 -3.94
CA LEU A 31 -2.14 -12.52 -4.86
C LEU A 31 -0.98 -13.19 -4.13
N ALA A 32 -0.33 -12.49 -3.19
CA ALA A 32 0.71 -13.07 -2.36
C ALA A 32 0.17 -14.23 -1.52
N GLN A 33 -1.01 -14.03 -0.92
CA GLN A 33 -1.68 -15.03 -0.08
C GLN A 33 -2.10 -16.28 -0.87
N SER A 34 -2.50 -16.14 -2.14
CA SER A 34 -2.86 -17.28 -2.99
C SER A 34 -1.69 -18.20 -3.34
N GLN A 35 -0.45 -17.76 -3.09
CA GLN A 35 0.78 -18.49 -3.37
C GLN A 35 1.48 -19.03 -2.11
N LEU A 36 0.88 -18.86 -0.93
CA LEU A 36 1.47 -19.34 0.32
C LEU A 36 1.50 -20.86 0.36
N THR A 37 2.62 -21.42 0.84
CA THR A 37 2.84 -22.87 0.91
C THR A 37 3.54 -23.25 2.23
N GLY A 38 3.55 -24.54 2.56
CA GLY A 38 4.25 -25.03 3.75
C GLY A 38 3.71 -24.42 5.04
N SER A 39 4.60 -23.88 5.87
CA SER A 39 4.27 -23.24 7.16
C SER A 39 3.74 -21.79 7.03
N ALA A 40 3.78 -21.20 5.83
CA ALA A 40 3.46 -19.79 5.65
C ALA A 40 2.01 -19.42 6.02
N PRO A 41 0.96 -20.19 5.66
CA PRO A 41 -0.42 -19.85 6.04
C PRO A 41 -0.61 -19.78 7.57
N GLU A 42 -0.08 -20.74 8.31
CA GLU A 42 -0.16 -20.77 9.78
C GLU A 42 0.67 -19.65 10.42
N TRP A 43 1.85 -19.37 9.88
CA TRP A 43 2.68 -18.26 10.33
C TRP A 43 1.98 -16.92 10.15
N ILE A 44 1.36 -16.67 8.99
CA ILE A 44 0.54 -15.48 8.74
C ILE A 44 -0.68 -15.42 9.67
N ARG A 45 -1.38 -16.55 9.87
CA ARG A 45 -2.50 -16.62 10.81
C ARG A 45 -2.08 -16.28 12.23
N SER A 46 -0.85 -16.62 12.63
CA SER A 46 -0.32 -16.28 13.95
C SER A 46 0.00 -14.79 14.11
N LEU A 47 0.31 -14.09 13.01
CA LEU A 47 0.70 -12.67 12.99
C LEU A 47 -0.42 -11.75 12.45
N THR A 48 -1.66 -12.23 12.42
CA THR A 48 -2.83 -11.43 12.02
C THR A 48 -3.87 -11.45 13.11
N PRO A 49 -4.70 -10.40 13.26
CA PRO A 49 -5.70 -10.39 14.32
C PRO A 49 -6.68 -11.54 14.14
N TRP A 50 -7.02 -12.22 15.23
CA TRP A 50 -7.79 -13.47 15.23
C TRP A 50 -9.09 -13.42 14.40
N HIS A 51 -9.78 -12.27 14.39
CA HIS A 51 -11.06 -12.09 13.68
C HIS A 51 -10.91 -12.01 12.16
N TRP A 52 -9.69 -11.81 11.65
CA TRP A 52 -9.38 -11.90 10.22
C TRP A 52 -8.99 -13.33 9.80
N ASN A 53 -8.73 -14.23 10.76
CA ASN A 53 -8.43 -15.64 10.51
C ASN A 53 -7.36 -15.88 9.42
N GLY A 54 -6.26 -15.12 9.48
CA GLY A 54 -5.20 -15.22 8.48
C GLY A 54 -5.46 -14.46 7.18
N ASN A 55 -6.55 -13.70 7.05
CA ASN A 55 -6.78 -12.83 5.90
C ASN A 55 -5.86 -11.61 5.93
N LEU A 56 -4.68 -11.74 5.33
CA LEU A 56 -3.63 -10.74 5.31
C LEU A 56 -4.04 -9.48 4.53
N SER A 57 -4.94 -9.59 3.55
CA SER A 57 -5.36 -8.43 2.74
C SER A 57 -6.14 -7.40 3.56
N ALA A 58 -6.67 -7.78 4.72
CA ALA A 58 -7.29 -6.86 5.68
C ALA A 58 -6.28 -5.87 6.29
N MET A 59 -4.99 -6.20 6.28
CA MET A 59 -3.90 -5.36 6.78
C MET A 59 -3.18 -4.60 5.67
N ALA A 60 -3.57 -4.80 4.40
CA ALA A 60 -2.83 -4.30 3.25
C ALA A 60 -2.73 -2.77 3.20
N SER A 61 -3.72 -2.04 3.72
CA SER A 61 -3.73 -0.56 3.80
C SER A 61 -3.39 -0.03 5.20
N TRP A 62 -2.96 -0.88 6.13
CA TRP A 62 -2.75 -0.48 7.52
C TRP A 62 -1.66 0.60 7.65
N ALA A 63 -0.51 0.43 6.97
CA ALA A 63 0.62 1.36 7.04
C ALA A 63 0.26 2.78 6.57
N ASP A 64 -0.64 2.88 5.59
CA ASP A 64 -1.21 4.15 5.14
C ASP A 64 -2.22 4.72 6.14
N SER A 65 -3.09 3.86 6.67
CA SER A 65 -4.15 4.27 7.60
C SER A 65 -3.57 4.90 8.87
N ILE A 66 -2.54 4.30 9.46
CA ILE A 66 -1.94 4.79 10.72
C ILE A 66 -1.32 6.20 10.61
N LEU A 67 -1.13 6.73 9.40
CA LEU A 67 -0.69 8.10 9.17
C LEU A 67 -1.76 9.14 9.50
N TYR A 68 -3.04 8.76 9.67
CA TYR A 68 -4.13 9.69 9.91
C TYR A 68 -4.62 9.59 11.36
N ALA A 69 -4.90 10.75 11.99
CA ALA A 69 -5.15 10.83 13.43
C ALA A 69 -6.41 10.05 13.87
N ASP A 70 -7.40 9.92 12.99
CA ASP A 70 -8.67 9.23 13.21
C ASP A 70 -8.54 7.70 13.19
N THR A 71 -7.51 7.18 12.55
CA THR A 71 -7.23 5.75 12.37
C THR A 71 -5.95 5.31 13.08
N ASN A 72 -5.19 6.26 13.64
CA ASN A 72 -3.98 6.01 14.40
C ASN A 72 -4.29 5.38 15.78
N PRO A 73 -3.74 4.20 16.10
CA PRO A 73 -4.03 3.50 17.37
C PRO A 73 -3.55 4.25 18.62
N THR A 74 -2.66 5.23 18.45
CA THR A 74 -2.11 6.06 19.54
C THR A 74 -2.73 7.47 19.62
N GLY A 75 -3.66 7.81 18.71
CA GLY A 75 -4.43 9.06 18.72
C GLY A 75 -3.65 10.34 18.36
N PHE A 76 -2.34 10.25 18.15
CA PHE A 76 -1.47 11.36 17.72
C PHE A 76 -0.67 10.91 16.50
N GLY A 77 -0.12 11.86 15.72
CA GLY A 77 0.74 11.61 14.54
C GLY A 77 2.05 10.84 14.81
N ASN A 78 2.09 9.97 15.81
CA ASN A 78 3.20 9.13 16.23
C ASN A 78 3.67 8.13 15.16
N TRP A 79 2.97 8.01 14.04
CA TRP A 79 3.41 7.20 12.89
C TRP A 79 3.78 8.06 11.67
N GLN A 80 3.71 9.40 11.74
CA GLN A 80 4.07 10.28 10.61
C GLN A 80 5.52 10.12 10.15
N TRP A 81 6.40 9.64 11.03
CA TRP A 81 7.79 9.35 10.71
C TRP A 81 7.95 8.21 9.70
N THR A 82 6.92 7.39 9.47
CA THR A 82 6.96 6.32 8.47
C THR A 82 6.66 6.79 7.05
N ARG A 83 6.16 8.03 6.85
CA ARG A 83 5.82 8.57 5.53
C ARG A 83 6.93 8.39 4.48
N PRO A 84 8.22 8.68 4.77
CA PRO A 84 9.28 8.52 3.77
C PRO A 84 9.51 7.06 3.35
N PHE A 85 9.05 6.08 4.13
CA PHE A 85 9.20 4.66 3.82
C PHE A 85 8.25 4.17 2.71
N HIS A 86 7.28 4.99 2.31
CA HIS A 86 6.37 4.62 1.24
C HIS A 86 6.97 4.86 -0.15
N TYR A 87 8.08 5.59 -0.29
CA TYR A 87 8.60 5.96 -1.61
C TYR A 87 10.11 6.11 -1.66
N ILE A 88 10.60 6.30 -2.89
CA ILE A 88 11.90 6.85 -3.24
C ILE A 88 11.64 8.02 -4.19
N ASN A 89 12.36 9.12 -3.99
CA ASN A 89 12.37 10.25 -4.92
C ASN A 89 13.74 10.33 -5.58
N VAL A 90 13.79 10.07 -6.89
CA VAL A 90 15.03 10.20 -7.67
C VAL A 90 15.16 11.58 -8.30
N PRO A 91 16.37 12.03 -8.64
CA PRO A 91 16.55 13.22 -9.47
C PRO A 91 15.81 13.06 -10.81
N ASP A 92 15.15 14.13 -11.23
CA ASP A 92 14.37 14.18 -12.45
C ASP A 92 15.16 13.66 -13.66
N TRP A 93 14.52 12.77 -14.45
CA TRP A 93 15.06 12.21 -15.69
C TRP A 93 16.39 11.45 -15.55
N ASN A 94 16.85 11.17 -14.34
CA ASN A 94 18.06 10.39 -14.12
C ASN A 94 17.84 8.90 -14.40
N CYS A 95 16.59 8.43 -14.29
CA CYS A 95 16.15 7.09 -14.66
C CYS A 95 17.00 5.96 -14.05
N SER A 96 17.60 6.24 -12.89
CA SER A 96 18.51 5.36 -12.18
C SER A 96 18.35 5.61 -10.70
N TYR A 97 18.48 4.54 -9.93
CA TYR A 97 18.45 4.59 -8.48
C TYR A 97 19.87 4.39 -7.94
N ASP A 98 20.25 5.23 -6.99
CA ASP A 98 21.48 5.09 -6.21
C ASP A 98 21.10 5.13 -4.72
N VAL A 99 21.35 4.04 -4.00
CA VAL A 99 20.98 3.91 -2.58
C VAL A 99 21.56 5.02 -1.71
N ASN A 100 22.79 5.47 -1.98
CA ASN A 100 23.46 6.50 -1.17
C ASN A 100 22.89 7.89 -1.44
N ARG A 101 22.39 8.13 -2.64
CA ARG A 101 21.79 9.40 -3.07
C ARG A 101 20.30 9.49 -2.71
N ASP A 102 19.57 8.41 -2.97
CA ASP A 102 18.10 8.39 -3.01
C ASP A 102 17.46 7.74 -1.78
N CYS A 103 18.24 7.00 -0.98
CA CYS A 103 17.80 6.32 0.24
C CYS A 103 18.73 6.60 1.43
N ILE A 104 18.97 7.89 1.67
CA ILE A 104 19.88 8.36 2.71
C ILE A 104 19.45 7.78 4.07
N ASN A 105 20.38 7.16 4.78
CA ASN A 105 20.17 6.54 6.10
C ASN A 105 19.07 5.46 6.13
N ASP A 106 18.83 4.76 5.01
CA ASP A 106 17.75 3.79 4.86
C ASP A 106 16.34 4.39 5.07
N VAL A 107 16.20 5.72 4.97
CA VAL A 107 14.92 6.43 5.08
C VAL A 107 14.25 6.53 3.71
N CYS A 108 13.87 5.38 3.18
CA CYS A 108 13.09 5.22 1.95
C CYS A 108 12.43 3.83 1.93
N ILE A 109 11.67 3.52 0.88
CA ILE A 109 11.02 2.21 0.73
C ILE A 109 11.97 1.01 0.60
N ASP A 110 13.12 1.13 -0.08
CA ASP A 110 14.16 0.08 -0.12
C ASP A 110 14.63 -0.24 1.31
N GLY A 111 15.07 0.79 2.03
CA GLY A 111 15.51 0.67 3.42
C GLY A 111 14.45 0.07 4.32
N ALA A 112 13.18 0.47 4.14
CA ALA A 112 12.05 -0.07 4.88
C ALA A 112 11.84 -1.57 4.61
N ILE A 113 11.79 -2.00 3.35
CA ILE A 113 11.63 -3.42 3.00
C ILE A 113 12.78 -4.25 3.60
N ARG A 114 14.03 -3.79 3.48
CA ARG A 114 15.18 -4.46 4.11
C ARG A 114 15.06 -4.53 5.63
N ASN A 115 14.65 -3.45 6.27
CA ASN A 115 14.50 -3.37 7.72
C ASN A 115 13.40 -4.32 8.22
N TYR A 116 12.19 -4.22 7.67
CA TYR A 116 11.05 -5.02 8.13
C TYR A 116 11.22 -6.51 7.80
N THR A 117 11.91 -6.85 6.71
CA THR A 117 12.35 -8.23 6.45
C THR A 117 13.27 -8.75 7.56
N LYS A 118 14.29 -7.98 7.97
CA LYS A 118 15.19 -8.36 9.08
C LYS A 118 14.46 -8.46 10.42
N ARG A 119 13.51 -7.57 10.69
CA ARG A 119 12.71 -7.59 11.94
C ARG A 119 11.93 -8.90 12.07
N LEU A 120 11.31 -9.37 10.98
CA LEU A 120 10.58 -10.65 10.96
C LEU A 120 11.48 -11.89 11.14
N GLN A 121 12.80 -11.74 10.97
CA GLN A 121 13.79 -12.80 11.17
C GLN A 121 14.51 -12.70 12.53
N SER A 122 14.18 -11.69 13.33
CA SER A 122 14.85 -11.40 14.60
C SER A 122 14.04 -11.90 15.81
N SER A 123 14.65 -11.88 16.99
CA SER A 123 14.02 -12.27 18.26
C SER A 123 13.18 -11.15 18.90
N LEU A 124 12.59 -10.26 18.08
CA LEU A 124 11.68 -9.23 18.55
C LEU A 124 10.39 -9.85 19.11
N ASP A 125 9.62 -9.05 19.86
CA ASP A 125 8.36 -9.52 20.40
C ASP A 125 7.28 -9.70 19.30
N HIS A 126 6.19 -10.34 19.69
CA HIS A 126 5.10 -10.69 18.79
C HIS A 126 4.45 -9.46 18.12
N ILE A 127 4.25 -8.38 18.87
CA ILE A 127 3.62 -7.14 18.36
C ILE A 127 4.54 -6.51 17.32
N GLN A 128 5.84 -6.48 17.59
CA GLN A 128 6.83 -5.96 16.66
C GLN A 128 6.94 -6.79 15.38
N HIS A 129 6.66 -8.09 15.44
CA HIS A 129 6.53 -8.96 14.26
C HIS A 129 5.24 -8.68 13.48
N GLU A 130 4.09 -8.51 14.15
CA GLU A 130 2.84 -8.11 13.49
C GLU A 130 3.02 -6.79 12.73
N GLU A 131 3.52 -5.75 13.41
CA GLU A 131 3.79 -4.45 12.80
C GLU A 131 4.75 -4.58 11.62
N ALA A 132 5.82 -5.38 11.77
CA ALA A 132 6.78 -5.60 10.69
C ALA A 132 6.15 -6.31 9.49
N LEU A 133 5.25 -7.27 9.72
CA LEU A 133 4.52 -7.94 8.65
C LEU A 133 3.61 -6.94 7.91
N TYR A 134 2.84 -6.13 8.64
CA TYR A 134 1.89 -5.18 8.05
C TYR A 134 2.61 -4.08 7.25
N PHE A 135 3.73 -3.58 7.75
CA PHE A 135 4.58 -2.67 6.99
C PHE A 135 5.17 -3.35 5.75
N LEU A 136 5.71 -4.56 5.89
CA LEU A 136 6.35 -5.26 4.77
C LEU A 136 5.38 -5.53 3.62
N ILE A 137 4.17 -6.04 3.89
CA ILE A 137 3.19 -6.33 2.84
C ILE A 137 2.78 -5.05 2.07
N HIS A 138 2.73 -3.92 2.78
CA HIS A 138 2.36 -2.64 2.20
C HIS A 138 3.50 -2.09 1.33
N TYR A 139 4.72 -2.04 1.86
CA TYR A 139 5.89 -1.52 1.14
C TYR A 139 6.28 -2.37 -0.07
N VAL A 140 6.08 -3.69 -0.05
CA VAL A 140 6.25 -4.48 -1.28
C VAL A 140 5.19 -4.13 -2.32
N GLY A 141 3.98 -3.71 -1.91
CA GLY A 141 3.02 -3.12 -2.84
C GLY A 141 3.52 -1.80 -3.43
N ASP A 142 3.85 -0.84 -2.56
CA ASP A 142 4.25 0.52 -2.95
C ASP A 142 5.45 0.55 -3.89
N ILE A 143 6.49 -0.25 -3.66
CA ILE A 143 7.69 -0.24 -4.50
C ILE A 143 7.39 -0.67 -5.96
N HIS A 144 6.29 -1.40 -6.16
CA HIS A 144 5.82 -1.79 -7.48
C HIS A 144 4.95 -0.73 -8.16
N GLN A 145 4.42 0.24 -7.43
CA GLN A 145 3.72 1.40 -7.98
C GLN A 145 4.77 2.36 -8.60
N PRO A 146 4.80 2.55 -9.93
CA PRO A 146 5.82 3.39 -10.56
C PRO A 146 6.02 4.77 -9.94
N MET A 147 4.94 5.48 -9.59
CA MET A 147 5.00 6.84 -9.04
C MET A 147 5.58 6.91 -7.62
N HIS A 148 5.70 5.78 -6.90
CA HIS A 148 6.45 5.67 -5.63
C HIS A 148 7.97 5.61 -5.82
N THR A 149 8.43 5.55 -7.06
CA THR A 149 9.84 5.73 -7.44
C THR A 149 10.02 6.97 -8.32
N GLY A 150 9.11 7.93 -8.21
CA GLY A 150 9.02 9.07 -9.12
C GLY A 150 10.04 10.18 -8.89
N PHE A 151 9.81 11.31 -9.56
CA PHE A 151 10.73 12.44 -9.54
C PHE A 151 10.63 13.27 -8.26
N LYS A 152 11.78 13.75 -7.78
CA LYS A 152 11.86 14.54 -6.56
C LYS A 152 11.18 15.91 -6.69
N SER A 153 11.25 16.55 -7.86
CA SER A 153 10.76 17.93 -8.05
C SER A 153 9.25 18.07 -7.89
N ASP A 154 8.48 17.01 -8.14
CA ASP A 154 7.02 17.00 -8.13
C ASP A 154 6.41 16.05 -7.11
N TYR A 155 7.25 15.51 -6.21
CA TYR A 155 6.89 14.53 -5.18
C TYR A 155 6.25 13.27 -5.78
N GLY A 156 6.91 12.67 -6.77
CA GLY A 156 6.42 11.48 -7.45
C GLY A 156 5.11 11.72 -8.20
N GLY A 157 4.96 12.88 -8.83
CA GLY A 157 3.77 13.25 -9.61
C GLY A 157 2.61 13.81 -8.80
N ASN A 158 2.74 13.96 -7.48
CA ASN A 158 1.70 14.58 -6.64
C ASN A 158 1.45 16.05 -7.02
N SER A 159 2.45 16.74 -7.57
CA SER A 159 2.31 18.14 -8.03
C SER A 159 1.88 18.26 -9.50
N VAL A 160 1.82 17.16 -10.25
CA VAL A 160 1.42 17.15 -11.66
C VAL A 160 -0.10 17.07 -11.76
N ARG A 161 -0.76 18.18 -12.06
CA ARG A 161 -2.23 18.27 -12.10
C ARG A 161 -2.77 17.67 -13.39
N VAL A 162 -3.74 16.77 -13.27
CA VAL A 162 -4.35 16.11 -14.42
C VAL A 162 -5.88 16.08 -14.34
N ARG A 163 -6.52 16.05 -15.49
CA ARG A 163 -7.90 15.60 -15.67
C ARG A 163 -7.85 14.27 -16.40
N PHE A 164 -8.61 13.30 -15.93
CA PHE A 164 -8.63 11.97 -16.55
C PHE A 164 -9.97 11.73 -17.23
N MET A 165 -9.92 11.28 -18.48
CA MET A 165 -11.08 11.11 -19.35
C MET A 165 -11.90 12.41 -19.43
N ASN A 166 -13.23 12.30 -19.48
CA ASN A 166 -14.14 13.44 -19.48
C ASN A 166 -14.54 13.89 -18.06
N ARG A 167 -13.75 13.56 -17.03
CA ARG A 167 -14.04 13.97 -15.65
C ARG A 167 -13.75 15.46 -15.46
N THR A 168 -14.70 16.16 -14.85
CA THR A 168 -14.57 17.60 -14.51
C THR A 168 -13.83 17.84 -13.20
N ALA A 169 -13.61 16.81 -12.37
CA ALA A 169 -12.78 16.90 -11.18
C ALA A 169 -11.30 16.87 -11.56
N LEU A 170 -10.50 17.74 -10.94
CA LEU A 170 -9.04 17.68 -11.02
C LEU A 170 -8.52 16.62 -10.05
N THR A 171 -7.46 15.93 -10.44
CA THR A 171 -6.63 15.07 -9.58
C THR A 171 -5.16 15.37 -9.87
N ASN A 172 -4.24 14.60 -9.29
CA ASN A 172 -2.83 14.62 -9.66
C ASN A 172 -2.41 13.28 -10.30
N LEU A 173 -1.25 13.27 -10.96
CA LEU A 173 -0.74 12.11 -11.67
C LEU A 173 -0.51 10.93 -10.72
N HIS A 174 0.04 11.16 -9.52
CA HIS A 174 0.26 10.12 -8.52
C HIS A 174 -1.06 9.39 -8.17
N SER A 175 -2.06 10.13 -7.69
CA SER A 175 -3.37 9.58 -7.33
C SER A 175 -4.11 8.91 -8.50
N LEU A 176 -3.85 9.36 -9.73
CA LEU A 176 -4.38 8.71 -10.92
C LEU A 176 -3.79 7.29 -11.11
N TRP A 177 -2.49 7.11 -10.87
CA TRP A 177 -1.82 5.81 -10.90
C TRP A 177 -2.19 4.93 -9.69
N ASP A 178 -2.26 5.50 -8.49
CA ASP A 178 -2.62 4.79 -7.26
C ASP A 178 -3.98 4.11 -7.37
N SER A 179 -4.98 4.88 -7.81
CA SER A 179 -6.39 4.52 -7.68
C SER A 179 -7.20 4.82 -8.93
N GLY A 180 -7.04 6.01 -9.52
CA GLY A 180 -7.97 6.51 -10.54
C GLY A 180 -8.08 5.62 -11.77
N MET A 181 -6.97 5.05 -12.25
CA MET A 181 -6.96 4.16 -13.40
C MET A 181 -7.42 2.74 -13.08
N ILE A 182 -7.11 2.23 -11.89
CA ILE A 182 -7.61 0.93 -11.41
C ILE A 182 -9.14 0.98 -11.28
N ASP A 183 -9.67 2.02 -10.65
CA ASP A 183 -11.10 2.23 -10.51
C ASP A 183 -11.79 2.32 -11.87
N TYR A 184 -11.20 3.06 -12.80
CA TYR A 184 -11.72 3.16 -14.16
C TYR A 184 -11.72 1.80 -14.86
N ARG A 185 -10.61 1.05 -14.80
CA ARG A 185 -10.48 -0.29 -15.36
C ARG A 185 -11.54 -1.24 -14.83
N ILE A 186 -11.75 -1.27 -13.51
CA ILE A 186 -12.78 -2.10 -12.85
C ILE A 186 -14.19 -1.70 -13.31
N GLN A 187 -14.45 -0.39 -13.39
CA GLN A 187 -15.77 0.12 -13.77
C GLN A 187 -16.14 -0.17 -15.22
N GLN A 188 -15.19 0.00 -16.15
CA GLN A 188 -15.44 -0.17 -17.58
C GLN A 188 -15.42 -1.63 -18.02
N ASP A 189 -14.41 -2.40 -17.57
CA ASP A 189 -14.08 -3.68 -18.19
C ASP A 189 -14.42 -4.89 -17.31
N PHE A 190 -14.73 -4.66 -16.03
CA PHE A 190 -15.02 -5.72 -15.06
C PHE A 190 -16.38 -5.57 -14.39
N ASN A 191 -17.31 -4.84 -15.01
CA ASN A 191 -18.68 -4.64 -14.49
C ASN A 191 -18.72 -4.14 -13.04
N ARG A 192 -17.78 -3.24 -12.68
CA ARG A 192 -17.65 -2.69 -11.32
C ARG A 192 -17.36 -3.77 -10.25
N ASN A 193 -16.78 -4.90 -10.65
CA ASN A 193 -16.50 -6.01 -9.77
C ASN A 193 -14.98 -6.16 -9.59
N SER A 194 -14.48 -5.75 -8.42
CA SER A 194 -13.06 -5.84 -8.08
C SER A 194 -12.57 -7.29 -7.96
N SER A 195 -13.42 -8.25 -7.58
CA SER A 195 -13.07 -9.67 -7.57
C SER A 195 -12.78 -10.20 -8.97
N ARG A 196 -13.58 -9.81 -9.99
CA ARG A 196 -13.31 -10.20 -11.38
C ARG A 196 -12.00 -9.61 -11.90
N TYR A 197 -11.69 -8.38 -11.50
CA TYR A 197 -10.41 -7.76 -11.83
C TYR A 197 -9.25 -8.48 -11.12
N TYR A 198 -9.40 -8.83 -9.84
CA TYR A 198 -8.44 -9.66 -9.12
C TYR A 198 -8.17 -10.99 -9.84
N GLU A 199 -9.20 -11.74 -10.24
CA GLU A 199 -9.04 -13.02 -10.96
C GLU A 199 -8.26 -12.83 -12.28
N PHE A 200 -8.50 -11.71 -12.97
CA PHE A 200 -7.76 -11.37 -14.17
C PHE A 200 -6.27 -11.09 -13.88
N ILE A 201 -5.96 -10.28 -12.86
CA ILE A 201 -4.57 -10.04 -12.44
C ILE A 201 -3.91 -11.32 -11.94
N HIS A 202 -4.63 -12.18 -11.24
CA HIS A 202 -4.13 -13.49 -10.80
C HIS A 202 -3.73 -14.34 -12.01
N GLY A 203 -4.57 -14.38 -13.05
CA GLY A 203 -4.22 -15.02 -14.32
C GLY A 203 -3.02 -14.39 -15.03
N LEU A 204 -2.79 -13.07 -14.90
CA LEU A 204 -1.57 -12.43 -15.40
C LEU A 204 -0.34 -12.84 -14.60
N MET A 205 -0.43 -12.83 -13.26
CA MET A 205 0.65 -13.23 -12.36
C MET A 205 1.16 -14.64 -12.65
N VAL A 206 0.26 -15.60 -12.83
CA VAL A 206 0.61 -17.01 -13.14
C VAL A 206 1.33 -17.13 -14.49
N ARG A 207 1.06 -16.25 -15.46
CA ARG A 207 1.65 -16.25 -16.80
C ARG A 207 2.84 -15.31 -16.94
N GLN A 208 3.13 -14.50 -15.92
CA GLN A 208 4.14 -13.46 -15.99
C GLN A 208 5.54 -14.09 -16.06
N PHE A 209 6.38 -13.54 -16.93
CA PHE A 209 7.79 -13.89 -16.98
C PHE A 209 8.47 -13.55 -15.64
N ILE A 210 9.26 -14.49 -15.12
CA ILE A 210 10.02 -14.33 -13.88
C ILE A 210 11.48 -14.00 -14.27
N PRO A 211 11.96 -12.76 -14.02
CA PRO A 211 13.34 -12.41 -14.29
C PRO A 211 14.31 -13.19 -13.37
N PRO A 212 15.58 -13.39 -13.76
CA PRO A 212 16.54 -14.14 -12.95
C PRO A 212 16.78 -13.58 -11.54
N ASN A 213 16.71 -12.25 -11.38
CA ASN A 213 16.91 -11.53 -10.11
C ASN A 213 15.57 -11.04 -9.54
N ASP A 214 14.50 -11.83 -9.65
CA ASP A 214 13.15 -11.41 -9.24
C ASP A 214 13.00 -11.19 -7.73
N ASP A 215 14.00 -11.55 -6.92
CA ASP A 215 14.06 -11.31 -5.50
C ASP A 215 14.93 -10.11 -5.08
N ASP A 216 15.54 -9.42 -6.03
CA ASP A 216 16.36 -8.23 -5.81
C ASP A 216 15.49 -6.96 -5.82
N ILE A 217 15.49 -6.22 -4.71
CA ILE A 217 14.78 -4.94 -4.55
C ILE A 217 15.25 -3.92 -5.61
N GLN A 218 16.54 -3.93 -5.98
CA GLN A 218 17.10 -3.02 -6.99
C GLN A 218 16.47 -3.25 -8.36
N GLN A 219 16.19 -4.51 -8.70
CA GLN A 219 15.47 -4.87 -9.92
C GLN A 219 14.04 -4.32 -9.88
N TRP A 220 13.36 -4.41 -8.73
CA TRP A 220 11.98 -3.92 -8.59
C TRP A 220 11.88 -2.42 -8.79
N ILE A 221 12.82 -1.66 -8.20
CA ILE A 221 12.92 -0.20 -8.33
C ILE A 221 13.23 0.18 -9.78
N SER A 222 14.21 -0.48 -10.39
CA SER A 222 14.64 -0.19 -11.77
C SER A 222 13.50 -0.37 -12.77
N GLU A 223 12.67 -1.40 -12.59
CA GLU A 223 11.48 -1.60 -13.42
C GLU A 223 10.46 -0.47 -13.26
N SER A 224 10.14 -0.08 -12.02
CA SER A 224 9.22 1.04 -11.73
C SER A 224 9.75 2.35 -12.35
N LEU A 225 11.03 2.65 -12.17
CA LEU A 225 11.71 3.83 -12.75
C LEU A 225 11.72 3.83 -14.28
N ASN A 226 11.91 2.67 -14.90
CA ASN A 226 11.87 2.56 -16.35
C ASN A 226 10.51 3.00 -16.90
N PHE A 227 9.41 2.62 -16.24
CA PHE A 227 8.07 3.06 -16.63
C PHE A 227 7.83 4.55 -16.38
N ILE A 228 8.38 5.11 -15.30
CA ILE A 228 8.37 6.56 -15.06
C ILE A 228 8.99 7.31 -16.24
N CYS A 229 10.19 6.89 -16.65
CA CYS A 229 10.96 7.59 -17.67
C CYS A 229 10.51 7.36 -19.11
N GLN A 230 9.77 6.28 -19.39
CA GLN A 230 9.34 5.94 -20.75
C GLN A 230 7.86 6.21 -21.00
N GLU A 231 7.02 6.12 -19.97
CA GLU A 231 5.58 6.03 -20.18
C GLU A 231 4.77 7.00 -19.30
N ALA A 232 5.01 7.01 -17.99
CA ALA A 232 4.12 7.66 -17.03
C ALA A 232 4.06 9.18 -17.13
N TYR A 233 5.17 9.80 -17.54
CA TYR A 233 5.29 11.25 -17.63
C TYR A 233 5.02 11.83 -19.02
N PHE A 234 4.49 11.04 -19.96
CA PHE A 234 4.13 11.52 -21.29
C PHE A 234 2.61 11.57 -21.44
N ASP A 235 2.05 12.69 -21.91
CA ASP A 235 0.61 12.81 -22.16
C ASP A 235 0.17 12.09 -23.46
N ASP A 236 -1.08 12.26 -23.88
CA ASP A 236 -1.61 11.67 -25.12
C ASP A 236 -0.88 12.13 -26.40
N ALA A 237 -0.24 13.30 -26.37
CA ALA A 237 0.51 13.88 -27.49
C ALA A 237 2.02 13.62 -27.36
N ASN A 238 2.42 12.71 -26.46
CA ASN A 238 3.80 12.40 -26.14
C ASN A 238 4.61 13.61 -25.63
N ARG A 239 3.93 14.59 -25.01
CA ARG A 239 4.57 15.73 -24.37
C ARG A 239 4.88 15.36 -22.92
N THR A 240 6.05 15.78 -22.47
CA THR A 240 6.43 15.63 -21.07
C THR A 240 5.52 16.43 -20.14
N MET A 241 4.89 15.74 -19.20
CA MET A 241 4.10 16.31 -18.12
C MET A 241 5.00 16.83 -17.00
N ASN A 242 4.55 17.88 -16.31
CA ASN A 242 5.25 18.46 -15.16
C ASN A 242 4.26 19.29 -14.30
N ALA A 243 4.74 19.90 -13.22
CA ALA A 243 3.89 20.66 -12.30
C ALA A 243 3.43 22.04 -12.81
N SER A 244 3.90 22.52 -13.97
CA SER A 244 3.69 23.90 -14.42
C SER A 244 2.27 24.18 -14.94
N MET A 245 1.54 23.16 -15.38
CA MET A 245 0.20 23.30 -15.96
C MET A 245 -0.67 22.07 -15.68
N THR A 246 -1.91 22.12 -16.17
CA THR A 246 -2.84 21.00 -16.08
C THR A 246 -2.85 20.23 -17.40
N PHE A 247 -2.78 18.90 -17.32
CA PHE A 247 -2.84 18.01 -18.48
C PHE A 247 -4.18 17.28 -18.53
N ASN A 248 -4.70 17.03 -19.74
CA ASN A 248 -5.89 16.21 -19.94
C ASN A 248 -5.43 14.87 -20.50
N LEU A 249 -5.69 13.80 -19.76
CA LEU A 249 -5.30 12.44 -20.09
C LEU A 249 -6.52 11.66 -20.55
N THR A 250 -6.46 11.12 -21.76
CA THR A 250 -7.60 10.45 -22.40
C THR A 250 -7.48 8.93 -22.37
N GLU A 251 -8.37 8.26 -23.09
CA GLU A 251 -8.31 6.83 -23.37
C GLU A 251 -6.98 6.42 -24.02
N ASN A 252 -6.33 7.27 -24.82
CA ASN A 252 -5.05 6.94 -25.45
C ASN A 252 -3.94 6.78 -24.39
N TYR A 253 -3.82 7.72 -23.45
CA TYR A 253 -2.93 7.61 -22.31
C TYR A 253 -3.24 6.34 -21.51
N PHE A 254 -4.52 6.12 -21.15
CA PHE A 254 -4.92 4.94 -20.38
C PHE A 254 -4.55 3.62 -21.07
N ARG A 255 -4.83 3.48 -22.36
CA ARG A 255 -4.51 2.27 -23.15
C ARG A 255 -3.02 1.94 -23.19
N ARG A 256 -2.18 2.97 -23.17
CA ARG A 256 -0.73 2.82 -23.14
C ARG A 256 -0.24 2.32 -21.79
N VAL A 257 -0.82 2.81 -20.69
CA VAL A 257 -0.28 2.56 -19.35
C VAL A 257 -1.01 1.48 -18.53
N TYR A 258 -2.25 1.10 -18.87
CA TYR A 258 -2.95 0.07 -18.09
C TYR A 258 -2.25 -1.30 -18.06
N PRO A 259 -1.64 -1.79 -19.16
CA PRO A 259 -0.93 -3.06 -19.10
C PRO A 259 0.25 -3.00 -18.12
N ILE A 260 0.83 -1.80 -17.92
CA ILE A 260 1.95 -1.58 -17.00
C ILE A 260 1.50 -1.77 -15.56
N PHE A 261 0.48 -1.05 -15.09
CA PHE A 261 0.05 -1.20 -13.69
C PHE A 261 -0.50 -2.61 -13.41
N GLU A 262 -1.16 -3.26 -14.37
CA GLU A 262 -1.61 -4.66 -14.23
C GLU A 262 -0.41 -5.61 -14.08
N GLN A 263 0.65 -5.41 -14.86
CA GLN A 263 1.90 -6.15 -14.75
C GLN A 263 2.61 -5.88 -13.41
N ARG A 264 2.56 -4.64 -12.89
CA ARG A 264 3.16 -4.26 -11.60
C ARG A 264 2.41 -4.87 -10.42
N LEU A 265 1.08 -4.86 -10.42
CA LEU A 265 0.25 -5.52 -9.41
C LEU A 265 0.55 -7.02 -9.36
N ALA A 266 0.62 -7.68 -10.52
CA ALA A 266 0.97 -9.08 -10.65
C ALA A 266 2.39 -9.38 -10.12
N ALA A 267 3.38 -8.56 -10.48
CA ALA A 267 4.76 -8.71 -10.01
C ALA A 267 4.87 -8.55 -8.50
N GLY A 268 4.24 -7.51 -7.94
CA GLY A 268 4.22 -7.25 -6.50
C GLY A 268 3.63 -8.40 -5.72
N GLY A 269 2.50 -8.96 -6.19
CA GLY A 269 1.87 -10.12 -5.56
C GLY A 269 2.74 -11.37 -5.57
N ARG A 270 3.34 -11.73 -6.72
CA ARG A 270 4.30 -12.84 -6.83
C ARG A 270 5.49 -12.68 -5.90
N ARG A 271 6.15 -11.51 -5.95
CA ARG A 271 7.37 -11.23 -5.19
C ARG A 271 7.10 -11.23 -3.68
N LEU A 272 5.98 -10.65 -3.26
CA LEU A 272 5.54 -10.72 -1.87
C LEU A 272 5.26 -12.16 -1.43
N GLY A 273 4.53 -12.95 -2.22
CA GLY A 273 4.25 -14.36 -1.91
C GLY A 273 5.53 -15.18 -1.74
N ALA A 274 6.49 -15.01 -2.65
CA ALA A 274 7.81 -15.64 -2.56
C ALA A 274 8.58 -15.19 -1.31
N LEU A 275 8.56 -13.90 -0.97
CA LEU A 275 9.19 -13.37 0.23
C LEU A 275 8.58 -13.94 1.51
N LEU A 276 7.25 -13.99 1.61
CA LEU A 276 6.54 -14.53 2.77
C LEU A 276 6.81 -16.03 2.96
N ASN A 277 6.82 -16.81 1.88
CA ASN A 277 7.19 -18.23 1.92
C ASN A 277 8.62 -18.42 2.45
N ARG A 278 9.58 -17.58 2.04
CA ARG A 278 10.96 -17.64 2.56
C ARG A 278 11.04 -17.29 4.05
N LEU A 279 10.31 -16.24 4.48
CA LEU A 279 10.30 -15.81 5.87
C LEU A 279 9.70 -16.87 6.81
N ALA A 280 8.65 -17.56 6.37
CA ALA A 280 8.02 -18.63 7.14
C ALA A 280 8.94 -19.84 7.41
N LEU A 281 9.98 -20.03 6.58
CA LEU A 281 10.97 -21.11 6.71
C LEU A 281 12.20 -20.72 7.56
N ALA A 282 12.38 -19.43 7.87
CA ALA A 282 13.59 -18.95 8.54
C ALA A 282 13.66 -19.45 10.01
N PRO A 283 14.81 -19.98 10.48
CA PRO A 283 14.97 -20.43 11.85
C PRO A 283 14.79 -19.25 12.82
N GLY A 284 13.70 -19.31 13.59
CA GLY A 284 13.16 -18.20 14.38
C GLY A 284 11.64 -18.05 14.23
N SER A 285 11.05 -18.60 13.17
CA SER A 285 9.61 -18.54 12.86
C SER A 285 8.72 -19.53 13.64
N THR A 286 9.23 -20.22 14.66
CA THR A 286 8.48 -21.31 15.32
C THR A 286 8.45 -21.19 16.84
N GLN A 287 7.28 -20.90 17.40
CA GLN A 287 6.40 -21.82 18.14
C GLN A 287 5.56 -21.07 19.18
N ALA A 288 4.28 -21.45 19.30
CA ALA A 288 3.43 -21.07 20.43
C ALA A 288 4.16 -21.30 21.76
N PRO A 289 3.93 -20.46 22.79
CA PRO A 289 4.84 -20.37 23.91
C PRO A 289 4.84 -21.65 24.75
N ALA A 290 6.00 -22.31 24.82
CA ALA A 290 6.40 -23.09 25.97
C ALA A 290 7.16 -22.19 26.95
N SER A 291 6.79 -22.34 28.21
CA SER A 291 7.22 -21.57 29.38
C SER A 291 8.74 -21.43 29.58
N GLY A 292 9.19 -20.19 29.83
CA GLY A 292 10.23 -19.88 30.82
C GLY A 292 11.70 -19.89 30.36
N SER A 293 12.32 -18.71 30.30
CA SER A 293 13.45 -18.31 31.18
C SER A 293 14.10 -17.01 30.70
N THR A 294 14.52 -16.22 31.69
CA THR A 294 15.01 -14.84 31.63
C THR A 294 16.49 -14.77 31.23
N GLN A 295 16.88 -13.95 30.24
CA GLN A 295 18.25 -13.38 30.15
C GLN A 295 18.27 -11.97 29.52
N THR A 296 19.14 -11.12 30.09
CA THR A 296 19.37 -9.69 29.87
C THR A 296 20.31 -9.38 28.68
N PRO A 297 20.29 -8.18 28.07
CA PRO A 297 20.94 -7.93 26.78
C PRO A 297 22.31 -7.22 26.85
N ALA A 298 23.11 -7.39 25.80
CA ALA A 298 24.32 -6.61 25.51
C ALA A 298 24.17 -5.80 24.20
N SER A 299 24.89 -4.69 24.15
CA SER A 299 24.73 -3.49 23.31
C SER A 299 25.27 -3.54 21.87
N GLY A 300 24.62 -2.78 20.97
CA GLY A 300 25.32 -1.86 20.04
C GLY A 300 25.25 -2.15 18.53
N SER A 301 24.29 -1.54 17.82
CA SER A 301 24.45 -1.07 16.42
C SER A 301 23.33 -0.09 16.08
N SER A 302 23.62 0.97 15.29
CA SER A 302 22.68 2.02 14.91
C SER A 302 21.47 1.49 14.13
N GLN A 303 20.36 1.30 14.82
CA GLN A 303 19.07 0.95 14.23
C GLN A 303 18.30 2.23 13.85
N ALA A 304 17.53 2.16 12.76
CA ALA A 304 16.46 3.11 12.48
C ALA A 304 15.55 3.25 13.73
N PRO A 305 14.94 4.43 13.97
CA PRO A 305 14.21 4.72 15.20
C PRO A 305 13.17 3.63 15.50
N THR A 306 13.25 3.09 16.71
CA THR A 306 12.30 2.13 17.25
C THR A 306 11.01 2.85 17.65
N PRO A 307 9.83 2.22 17.45
CA PRO A 307 8.60 2.77 18.00
C PRO A 307 8.70 2.85 19.54
N PRO A 308 8.08 3.84 20.20
CA PRO A 308 7.84 3.74 21.63
C PRO A 308 6.99 2.48 21.87
N PRO A 309 7.21 1.74 22.97
CA PRO A 309 6.47 0.52 23.26
C PRO A 309 4.97 0.81 23.16
N SER A 310 4.28 0.11 22.26
CA SER A 310 2.82 0.19 22.22
C SER A 310 2.33 -0.43 23.53
N ALA A 311 1.83 0.42 24.42
CA ALA A 311 1.20 -0.05 25.63
C ALA A 311 -0.06 -0.82 25.20
N THR A 312 0.00 -2.16 25.36
CA THR A 312 -1.09 -3.11 25.60
C THR A 312 -2.48 -2.73 25.05
N ASP A 313 -2.99 -3.56 24.12
CA ASP A 313 -4.41 -3.71 23.80
C ASP A 313 -5.18 -2.46 23.34
N LYS A 314 -4.69 -1.75 22.31
CA LYS A 314 -5.47 -0.69 21.65
C LYS A 314 -5.74 -0.84 20.16
N LEU A 315 -5.11 -1.80 19.47
CA LEU A 315 -5.50 -2.14 18.09
C LEU A 315 -6.92 -2.73 18.01
N CYS A 316 -7.43 -3.33 19.09
CA CYS A 316 -8.77 -3.94 19.13
C CYS A 316 -9.92 -2.99 19.54
N LEU A 317 -9.66 -1.83 20.15
CA LEU A 317 -10.74 -1.05 20.76
C LEU A 317 -11.44 -0.08 19.79
N ASN A 318 -10.75 0.42 18.75
CA ASN A 318 -11.31 1.47 17.88
C ASN A 318 -12.06 0.96 16.63
N ILE A 319 -11.90 -0.31 16.24
CA ILE A 319 -12.68 -0.87 15.11
C ILE A 319 -14.13 -1.15 15.52
N TYR A 320 -14.38 -1.46 16.80
CA TYR A 320 -15.75 -1.62 17.32
C TYR A 320 -16.54 -0.32 17.33
N ILE A 321 -15.90 0.84 17.48
CA ILE A 321 -16.62 2.12 17.47
C ILE A 321 -17.03 2.50 16.05
N LEU A 322 -16.16 2.30 15.06
CA LEU A 322 -16.48 2.63 13.66
C LEU A 322 -17.51 1.68 13.03
N THR A 323 -17.51 0.39 13.38
CA THR A 323 -18.53 -0.54 12.88
C THR A 323 -19.86 -0.47 13.65
N ALA A 324 -19.85 -0.15 14.95
CA ALA A 324 -21.08 0.01 15.72
C ALA A 324 -21.83 1.31 15.38
N VAL A 325 -21.12 2.41 15.06
CA VAL A 325 -21.76 3.69 14.69
C VAL A 325 -22.54 3.57 13.37
N PHE A 326 -22.05 2.80 12.39
CA PHE A 326 -22.79 2.55 11.15
C PHE A 326 -23.97 1.58 11.31
N CYS A 327 -23.90 0.65 12.28
CA CYS A 327 -25.01 -0.28 12.52
C CYS A 327 -26.15 0.35 13.34
N PHE A 328 -25.85 1.32 14.22
CA PHE A 328 -26.85 1.98 15.07
C PHE A 328 -27.68 3.04 14.31
N GLU A 329 -27.07 3.80 13.40
CA GLU A 329 -27.76 4.78 12.55
C GLU A 329 -28.73 4.13 11.56
N PHE A 330 -28.44 2.91 11.09
CA PHE A 330 -29.33 2.19 10.16
C PHE A 330 -30.57 1.61 10.86
N ILE A 331 -30.47 1.24 12.14
CA ILE A 331 -31.59 0.69 12.92
C ILE A 331 -32.53 1.81 13.41
N LEU A 332 -32.00 3.00 13.73
CA LEU A 332 -32.85 4.15 14.12
C LEU A 332 -33.66 4.70 12.94
N SER A 333 -33.13 4.64 11.71
CA SER A 333 -33.83 5.12 10.50
C SER A 333 -35.01 4.23 10.10
N ILE A 334 -34.95 2.92 10.38
CA ILE A 334 -36.04 1.98 10.09
C ILE A 334 -37.14 2.02 11.17
N THR A 335 -36.79 2.32 12.41
CA THR A 335 -37.77 2.31 13.53
C THR A 335 -38.63 3.58 13.58
N LEU A 336 -38.19 4.71 13.00
CA LEU A 336 -38.95 5.97 12.93
C LEU A 336 -39.86 6.09 11.68
N ARG A 337 -40.10 5.00 10.94
CA ARG A 337 -41.07 4.95 9.82
C ARG A 337 -42.21 3.95 10.02
N ILE A 338 -42.39 3.39 11.22
CA ILE A 338 -43.49 2.44 11.55
C ILE A 338 -44.29 2.87 12.82
N ILE A 339 -44.34 4.16 13.16
CA ILE A 339 -45.35 4.69 14.10
C ILE A 339 -45.99 5.94 13.52
#